data_AF-A0A968RSR2-F1
#
_entry.id   AF-A0A968RSR2-F1
#
_cell.length_a   1.000
_cell.length_b   1.000
_cell.length_c   1.000
_cell.angle_alpha   90.00
_cell.angle_beta   90.00
_cell.angle_gamma   90.00
#
_symmetry.space_group_name_H-M   'P 1'
#
loop_
_entity.id
_entity.type
_entity.pdbx_description
1 polymer ?
#
loop_
_entity_poly.entity_id
_entity_poly.type
_entity_poly.pdbx_seq_one_letter_code
_entity_poly.pdbx_strand_id
1 'polypeptide(L)'
;MKKKIIYLYSHPIQYFAPLSRLLAQSEHFEVLVCYCSDYGVKPYSDKEFNQVIQWDIPLLEGYKSVFLKNYSRNPGIDKGFFGLINLGIFTLLWQQPKSYIIVHGWAYFTHFFTLLIASLLGHKVCLRGESPLSHEMLNSPKKLKLRQFFLSSHSLQRYPSLPFYW
;
A
#
# COMPACT_ATOMS: atom_id res chain seq x y z
N MET A 1 20.45 3.26 16.01
CA MET A 1 19.01 2.86 16.04
C MET A 1 18.58 2.42 14.65
N LYS A 2 17.79 1.35 14.54
CA LYS A 2 17.21 0.92 13.27
C LYS A 2 16.21 1.98 12.76
N LYS A 3 16.17 2.23 11.46
CA LYS A 3 15.17 3.09 10.84
C LYS A 3 13.86 2.30 10.72
N LYS A 4 12.74 2.92 11.13
CA LYS A 4 11.44 2.27 11.06
C LYS A 4 10.77 2.51 9.71
N ILE A 5 10.32 1.44 9.07
CA ILE A 5 9.60 1.45 7.80
C ILE A 5 8.24 0.81 8.02
N ILE A 6 7.19 1.49 7.58
CA ILE A 6 5.82 1.00 7.61
C ILE A 6 5.32 0.93 6.19
N TYR A 7 5.04 -0.29 5.71
CA TYR A 7 4.37 -0.51 4.44
C TYR A 7 2.86 -0.52 4.64
N LEU A 8 2.13 0.13 3.75
CA LEU A 8 0.68 0.00 3.65
C LEU A 8 0.32 -0.64 2.31
N TYR A 9 -0.26 -1.83 2.37
CA TYR A 9 -0.79 -2.55 1.22
C TYR A 9 -2.31 -2.64 1.30
N SER A 10 -2.97 -2.68 0.14
CA SER A 10 -4.42 -2.94 0.08
C SER A 10 -4.75 -4.35 0.59
N HIS A 11 -3.93 -5.33 0.25
CA HIS A 11 -4.04 -6.73 0.66
C HIS A 11 -2.70 -7.48 0.49
N PRO A 12 -2.53 -8.68 1.04
CA PRO A 12 -1.38 -9.54 0.80
C PRO A 12 -1.25 -9.90 -0.68
N ILE A 13 -0.11 -9.55 -1.28
CA ILE A 13 0.22 -9.83 -2.68
C ILE A 13 1.55 -10.57 -2.69
N GLN A 14 1.58 -11.72 -3.38
CA GLN A 14 2.71 -12.64 -3.43
C GLN A 14 4.06 -11.99 -3.75
N TYR A 15 4.07 -11.03 -4.67
CA TYR A 15 5.28 -10.34 -5.11
C TYR A 15 5.89 -9.45 -4.01
N PHE A 16 5.11 -8.96 -3.05
CA PHE A 16 5.62 -8.10 -1.97
C PHE A 16 6.19 -8.86 -0.77
N ALA A 17 5.83 -10.14 -0.59
CA ALA A 17 6.26 -10.94 0.55
C ALA A 17 7.79 -11.15 0.60
N PRO A 18 8.48 -11.52 -0.50
CA PRO A 18 9.93 -11.69 -0.49
C PRO A 18 10.70 -10.42 -0.09
N LEU A 19 10.28 -9.26 -0.63
CA LEU A 19 10.90 -7.98 -0.29
C LEU A 19 10.73 -7.64 1.20
N SER A 20 9.52 -7.83 1.73
CA SER A 20 9.22 -7.56 3.15
C SER A 20 10.08 -8.42 4.08
N ARG A 21 10.30 -9.70 3.72
CA ARG A 21 11.16 -10.63 4.45
C ARG A 21 12.63 -10.21 4.43
N LEU A 22 13.16 -9.86 3.26
CA LEU A 22 14.54 -9.40 3.11
C LEU A 22 14.79 -8.12 3.93
N LEU A 23 13.86 -7.16 3.90
CA LEU A 23 13.98 -5.93 4.68
C LEU A 23 13.88 -6.19 6.19
N ALA A 24 13.04 -7.13 6.62
CA ALA A 24 12.91 -7.50 8.03
C ALA A 24 14.17 -8.19 8.60
N GLN A 25 14.95 -8.86 7.75
CA GLN A 25 16.24 -9.46 8.11
C GLN A 25 17.37 -8.41 8.22
N SER A 26 17.16 -7.18 7.75
CA SER A 26 18.17 -6.14 7.80
C SER A 26 18.49 -5.68 9.22
N GLU A 27 19.77 -5.45 9.49
CA GLU A 27 20.22 -4.81 10.73
C GLU A 27 19.89 -3.31 10.76
N HIS A 28 19.59 -2.70 9.61
CA HIS A 28 19.35 -1.27 9.50
C HIS A 28 17.88 -0.87 9.65
N PHE A 29 16.95 -1.81 9.45
CA PHE A 29 15.53 -1.53 9.36
C PHE A 29 14.68 -2.31 10.37
N GLU A 30 13.64 -1.67 10.88
CA GLU A 30 12.52 -2.31 11.56
C GLU A 30 11.30 -2.16 10.67
N VAL A 31 10.78 -3.28 10.15
CA VAL A 31 9.70 -3.29 9.18
C VAL A 31 8.39 -3.71 9.84
N LEU A 32 7.33 -2.93 9.60
CA LEU A 32 5.95 -3.29 9.88
C LEU A 32 5.13 -3.21 8.60
N VAL A 33 4.40 -4.26 8.29
CA VAL A 33 3.52 -4.30 7.12
C VAL A 33 2.05 -4.22 7.56
N CYS A 34 1.33 -3.23 7.06
CA CYS A 34 -0.09 -3.03 7.33
C CYS A 34 -0.90 -3.43 6.10
N TYR A 35 -1.87 -4.30 6.29
CA TYR A 35 -2.82 -4.73 5.27
C TYR A 35 -4.19 -4.13 5.52
N CYS A 36 -4.81 -3.55 4.48
CA CYS A 36 -6.16 -3.00 4.56
C CYS A 36 -7.26 -4.09 4.48
N SER A 37 -6.92 -5.27 4.00
CA SER A 37 -7.82 -6.42 3.82
C SER A 37 -7.02 -7.73 3.91
N ASP A 38 -7.67 -8.81 4.36
CA ASP A 38 -7.16 -10.19 4.34
C ASP A 38 -7.47 -10.92 3.03
N TYR A 39 -7.94 -10.20 2.02
CA TYR A 39 -8.14 -10.73 0.68
C TYR A 39 -6.88 -11.43 0.16
N GLY A 40 -7.03 -12.64 -0.37
CA GLY A 40 -5.91 -13.43 -0.87
C GLY A 40 -5.15 -14.26 0.18
N VAL A 41 -5.47 -14.12 1.46
CA VAL A 41 -4.87 -14.97 2.53
C VAL A 41 -5.51 -16.36 2.57
N LYS A 42 -6.82 -16.43 2.37
CA LYS A 42 -7.56 -17.68 2.21
C LYS A 42 -7.77 -17.97 0.73
N PRO A 43 -7.96 -19.24 0.35
CA PRO A 43 -8.35 -19.59 -1.01
C PRO A 43 -9.56 -18.76 -1.44
N TYR A 44 -9.44 -18.06 -2.56
CA TYR A 44 -10.51 -17.21 -3.07
C TYR A 44 -10.75 -17.52 -4.54
N SER A 45 -12.00 -17.43 -4.98
CA SER A 45 -12.33 -17.53 -6.39
C SER A 45 -11.95 -16.21 -7.05
N ASP A 46 -10.90 -16.21 -7.85
CA ASP A 46 -10.55 -15.06 -8.66
C ASP A 46 -11.53 -14.99 -9.84
N LYS A 47 -12.20 -13.84 -9.99
CA LYS A 47 -13.21 -13.64 -11.03
C LYS A 47 -12.60 -13.49 -12.43
N GLU A 48 -11.36 -13.05 -12.52
CA GLU A 48 -10.67 -12.88 -13.80
C GLU A 48 -10.20 -14.23 -14.34
N PHE A 49 -9.81 -15.14 -13.45
CA PHE A 49 -9.31 -16.47 -13.82
C PHE A 49 -10.34 -17.60 -13.65
N ASN A 50 -11.49 -17.32 -13.02
CA ASN A 50 -12.54 -18.30 -12.68
C ASN A 50 -12.00 -19.55 -11.97
N GLN A 51 -10.97 -19.37 -11.14
CA GLN A 51 -10.26 -20.43 -10.43
C GLN A 51 -10.11 -20.07 -8.96
N VAL A 52 -10.05 -21.09 -8.09
CA VAL A 52 -9.67 -20.92 -6.70
C VAL A 52 -8.16 -20.71 -6.65
N ILE A 53 -7.73 -19.51 -6.31
CA ILE A 53 -6.32 -19.18 -6.14
C ILE A 53 -5.94 -19.41 -4.69
N GLN A 54 -4.96 -20.28 -4.48
CA GLN A 54 -4.21 -20.43 -3.23
C GLN A 54 -2.73 -20.24 -3.55
N TRP A 55 -2.07 -19.36 -2.82
CA TRP A 55 -0.66 -19.10 -3.04
C TRP A 55 0.20 -20.19 -2.38
N ASP A 56 1.17 -20.73 -3.14
CA ASP A 56 2.11 -21.74 -2.65
C ASP A 56 3.22 -21.16 -1.74
N ILE A 57 3.19 -19.84 -1.49
CA ILE A 57 4.15 -19.16 -0.63
C ILE A 57 3.48 -18.65 0.65
N PRO A 58 4.14 -18.74 1.82
CA PRO A 58 3.62 -18.14 3.04
C PRO A 58 3.71 -16.62 2.91
N LEU A 59 2.56 -15.98 2.69
CA LEU A 59 2.49 -14.55 2.42
C LEU A 59 2.91 -13.71 3.62
N LEU A 60 2.58 -14.14 4.84
CA LEU A 60 2.70 -13.34 6.07
C LEU A 60 3.90 -13.72 6.96
N GLU A 61 4.74 -14.68 6.52
CA GLU A 61 5.84 -15.20 7.32
C GLU A 61 7.18 -14.50 7.05
N GLY A 62 7.97 -14.35 8.11
CA GLY A 62 9.32 -13.79 8.07
C GLY A 62 9.39 -12.27 8.23
N TYR A 63 8.29 -11.61 8.59
CA TYR A 63 8.23 -10.19 8.91
C TYR A 63 7.01 -9.87 9.79
N LYS A 64 7.02 -8.72 10.48
CA LYS A 64 5.87 -8.29 11.29
C LYS A 64 4.78 -7.70 10.40
N SER A 65 3.56 -8.20 10.51
CA SER A 65 2.40 -7.66 9.80
C SER A 65 1.15 -7.56 10.66
N VAL A 66 0.24 -6.67 10.27
CA VAL A 66 -1.06 -6.46 10.92
C VAL A 66 -2.15 -6.22 9.88
N PHE A 67 -3.37 -6.69 10.16
CA PHE A 67 -4.57 -6.34 9.40
C PHE A 67 -5.30 -5.19 10.09
N LEU A 68 -5.63 -4.16 9.32
CA LEU A 68 -6.44 -3.04 9.79
C LEU A 68 -7.90 -3.37 9.58
N LYS A 69 -8.75 -3.13 10.59
CA LYS A 69 -10.20 -3.30 10.46
C LYS A 69 -10.75 -2.36 9.37
N ASN A 70 -11.51 -2.93 8.43
CA ASN A 70 -12.20 -2.18 7.39
C ASN A 70 -13.61 -1.78 7.87
N TYR A 71 -13.92 -0.49 7.81
CA TYR A 71 -15.19 0.12 8.21
C TYR A 71 -16.06 0.50 7.00
N SER A 72 -15.70 0.06 5.79
CA SER A 72 -16.51 0.29 4.60
C SER A 72 -17.88 -0.38 4.74
N ARG A 73 -18.93 0.32 4.31
CA ARG A 73 -20.30 -0.23 4.19
C ARG A 73 -20.41 -1.29 3.10
N ASN A 74 -19.50 -1.28 2.13
CA ASN A 74 -19.41 -2.25 1.04
C ASN A 74 -17.94 -2.63 0.86
N PRO A 75 -17.39 -3.49 1.74
CA PRO A 75 -15.97 -3.80 1.76
C PRO A 75 -15.57 -4.66 0.57
N GLY A 76 -14.37 -4.41 0.04
CA GLY A 76 -13.76 -5.25 -0.99
C GLY A 76 -12.77 -4.48 -1.85
N ILE A 77 -11.75 -5.20 -2.34
CA ILE A 77 -10.73 -4.60 -3.20
C ILE A 77 -11.30 -4.21 -4.58
N ASP A 78 -12.41 -4.84 -4.99
CA ASP A 78 -13.16 -4.60 -6.24
C ASP A 78 -14.25 -3.52 -6.09
N LYS A 79 -14.44 -2.94 -4.89
CA LYS A 79 -15.54 -1.99 -4.60
C LYS A 79 -15.17 -0.52 -4.78
N GLY A 80 -14.08 -0.24 -5.48
CA GLY A 80 -13.61 1.11 -5.79
C GLY A 80 -13.10 1.88 -4.56
N PHE A 81 -13.12 3.22 -4.64
CA PHE A 81 -12.42 4.09 -3.70
C PHE A 81 -12.80 3.91 -2.23
N PHE A 82 -14.09 3.68 -1.96
CA PHE A 82 -14.60 3.46 -0.60
C PHE A 82 -14.61 1.99 -0.18
N GLY A 83 -14.07 1.07 -0.99
CA GLY A 83 -14.01 -0.36 -0.65
C GLY A 83 -13.12 -0.66 0.55
N LEU A 84 -12.14 0.20 0.85
CA LEU A 84 -11.20 0.06 1.97
C LEU A 84 -11.16 1.35 2.80
N ILE A 85 -11.84 1.35 3.95
CA ILE A 85 -11.87 2.44 4.93
C ILE A 85 -11.31 1.93 6.26
N ASN A 86 -10.01 2.07 6.48
CA ASN A 86 -9.31 1.48 7.61
C ASN A 86 -8.80 2.59 8.55
N LEU A 87 -9.71 3.18 9.34
CA LEU A 87 -9.41 4.34 10.20
C LEU A 87 -8.36 4.05 11.28
N GLY A 88 -8.15 2.78 11.63
CA GLY A 88 -7.12 2.36 12.59
C GLY A 88 -5.70 2.74 12.17
N ILE A 89 -5.45 3.06 10.89
CA ILE A 89 -4.15 3.55 10.43
C ILE A 89 -3.73 4.85 11.13
N PHE A 90 -4.70 5.70 11.51
CA PHE A 90 -4.40 6.92 12.26
C PHE A 90 -3.77 6.61 13.62
N THR A 91 -4.45 5.79 14.42
CA THR A 91 -3.98 5.38 15.75
C THR A 91 -2.64 4.66 15.65
N LEU A 92 -2.49 3.80 14.64
CA LEU A 92 -1.24 3.10 14.39
C LEU A 92 -0.11 4.10 14.17
N LEU A 93 -0.24 5.04 13.23
CA LEU A 93 0.81 6.01 12.91
C LEU A 93 1.12 6.96 14.07
N TRP A 94 0.08 7.40 14.79
CA TRP A 94 0.23 8.28 15.96
C TRP A 94 1.12 7.68 17.05
N GLN A 95 1.05 6.35 17.23
CA GLN A 95 1.83 5.63 18.24
C GLN A 95 3.27 5.33 17.79
N GLN A 96 3.64 5.61 16.54
CA GLN A 96 4.97 5.31 16.02
C GLN A 96 5.91 6.52 16.12
N PRO A 97 7.21 6.28 16.37
CA PRO A 97 8.21 7.32 16.17
C PRO A 97 8.25 7.76 14.70
N LYS A 98 8.97 8.86 14.41
CA LYS A 98 9.17 9.31 13.03
C LYS A 98 9.74 8.16 12.20
N SER A 99 9.01 7.81 11.15
CA SER A 99 9.18 6.57 10.37
C SER A 99 9.08 6.90 8.88
N TYR A 100 9.48 5.95 8.04
CA TYR A 100 9.23 6.00 6.61
C TYR A 100 7.93 5.25 6.30
N ILE A 101 6.95 5.93 5.74
CA ILE A 101 5.64 5.35 5.41
C ILE A 101 5.59 5.14 3.90
N ILE A 102 5.51 3.89 3.47
CA ILE A 102 5.46 3.51 2.07
C ILE A 102 4.05 3.03 1.76
N VAL A 103 3.29 3.86 1.05
CA VAL A 103 1.93 3.53 0.64
C VAL A 103 1.98 2.91 -0.75
N HIS A 104 1.45 1.69 -0.90
CA HIS A 104 1.40 1.01 -2.19
C HIS A 104 0.06 1.23 -2.89
N GLY A 105 0.12 2.05 -3.93
CA GLY A 105 -1.04 2.48 -4.70
C GLY A 105 -1.85 3.56 -4.00
N TRP A 106 -2.99 3.90 -4.58
CA TRP A 106 -3.77 5.06 -4.16
C TRP A 106 -5.24 5.00 -4.58
N ALA A 107 -5.68 3.82 -5.00
CA ALA A 107 -7.04 3.60 -5.47
C ALA A 107 -8.11 3.73 -4.37
N TYR A 108 -7.72 3.73 -3.10
CA TYR A 108 -8.64 3.66 -1.96
C TYR A 108 -8.51 4.85 -1.02
N PHE A 109 -9.60 5.13 -0.30
CA PHE A 109 -9.66 6.15 0.74
C PHE A 109 -8.52 6.01 1.76
N THR A 110 -8.28 4.79 2.25
CA THR A 110 -7.22 4.55 3.24
C THR A 110 -5.85 4.97 2.75
N HIS A 111 -5.53 4.78 1.46
CA HIS A 111 -4.24 5.21 0.92
C HIS A 111 -4.10 6.73 0.95
N PHE A 112 -5.11 7.44 0.46
CA PHE A 112 -5.12 8.92 0.48
C PHE A 112 -5.05 9.46 1.91
N PHE A 113 -5.89 8.92 2.78
CA PHE A 113 -5.93 9.26 4.19
C PHE A 113 -4.57 9.05 4.86
N THR A 114 -3.89 7.94 4.56
CA THR A 114 -2.55 7.63 5.07
C THR A 114 -1.51 8.62 4.59
N LEU A 115 -1.48 8.96 3.29
CA LEU A 115 -0.54 9.95 2.75
C LEU A 115 -0.68 11.30 3.47
N LEU A 116 -1.93 11.73 3.68
CA LEU A 116 -2.24 12.98 4.36
C LEU A 116 -1.82 12.95 5.84
N ILE A 117 -2.33 12.01 6.62
CA ILE A 117 -2.09 11.97 8.07
C ILE A 117 -0.64 11.66 8.39
N ALA A 118 0.04 10.81 7.61
CA ALA A 118 1.45 10.49 7.85
C ALA A 118 2.33 11.74 7.67
N SER A 119 2.02 12.57 6.67
CA SER A 119 2.69 13.85 6.45
C SER A 119 2.42 14.82 7.60
N LEU A 120 1.16 14.95 8.04
CA LEU A 120 0.77 15.81 9.16
C LEU A 120 1.42 15.39 10.49
N LEU A 121 1.58 14.08 10.70
CA LEU A 121 2.29 13.52 11.84
C LEU A 121 3.82 13.57 11.68
N GLY A 122 4.34 14.19 10.61
CA GLY A 122 5.76 14.44 10.37
C GLY A 122 6.58 13.20 10.00
N HIS A 123 5.94 12.13 9.53
CA HIS A 123 6.65 10.99 8.95
C HIS A 123 7.18 11.32 7.55
N LYS A 124 8.17 10.56 7.08
CA LYS A 124 8.61 10.64 5.69
C LYS A 124 7.72 9.73 4.85
N VAL A 125 6.97 10.30 3.92
CA VAL A 125 5.96 9.56 3.14
C VAL A 125 6.46 9.30 1.72
N CYS A 126 6.31 8.06 1.27
CA CYS A 126 6.61 7.63 -0.09
C CYS A 126 5.39 6.94 -0.69
N LEU A 127 4.99 7.33 -1.89
CA LEU A 127 3.99 6.62 -2.67
C LEU A 127 4.70 5.71 -3.68
N ARG A 128 4.38 4.41 -3.64
CA ARG A 128 4.82 3.45 -4.65
C ARG A 128 3.60 2.99 -5.45
N GLY A 129 3.55 3.32 -6.73
CA GLY A 129 2.48 2.90 -7.62
C GLY A 129 3.05 2.25 -8.86
N GLU A 130 2.56 1.07 -9.19
CA GLU A 130 2.75 0.47 -10.51
C GLU A 130 1.41 0.62 -11.24
N SER A 131 1.28 1.73 -11.97
CA SER A 131 0.14 1.96 -12.87
C SER A 131 0.65 1.80 -14.30
N PRO A 132 0.09 0.86 -15.09
CA PRO A 132 0.41 0.80 -16.51
C PRO A 132 0.05 2.14 -17.15
N LEU A 133 0.99 2.74 -17.88
CA LEU A 133 0.78 4.02 -18.57
C LEU A 133 -0.48 4.01 -19.44
N SER A 134 -0.78 2.85 -20.06
CA SER A 134 -1.98 2.61 -20.87
C SER A 134 -3.29 2.83 -20.10
N HIS A 135 -3.37 2.39 -18.85
CA HIS A 135 -4.53 2.61 -17.98
C HIS A 135 -4.59 4.05 -17.45
N GLU A 136 -3.45 4.74 -17.33
CA GLU A 136 -3.42 6.15 -16.95
C GLU A 136 -3.99 7.04 -18.06
N MET A 137 -3.70 6.75 -19.33
CA MET A 137 -4.19 7.52 -20.48
C MET A 137 -5.71 7.40 -20.70
N LEU A 138 -6.34 6.35 -20.18
CA LEU A 138 -7.80 6.17 -20.23
C LEU A 138 -8.55 6.98 -19.15
N ASN A 139 -7.86 7.55 -18.16
CA ASN A 139 -8.49 8.36 -17.12
C ASN A 139 -8.82 9.76 -17.63
N SER A 140 -9.91 10.35 -17.11
CA SER A 140 -10.33 11.69 -17.53
C SER A 140 -9.26 12.75 -17.23
N PRO A 141 -9.07 13.77 -18.09
CA PRO A 141 -8.02 14.78 -17.94
C PRO A 141 -8.09 15.54 -16.61
N LYS A 142 -9.31 15.75 -16.09
CA LYS A 142 -9.55 16.38 -14.79
C LYS A 142 -9.01 15.53 -13.64
N LYS A 143 -9.23 14.21 -13.71
CA LYS A 143 -8.73 13.25 -12.72
C LYS A 143 -7.20 13.19 -12.74
N LEU A 144 -6.59 13.27 -13.93
CA LEU A 144 -5.13 13.33 -14.09
C LEU A 144 -4.51 14.64 -13.55
N LYS A 145 -5.18 15.79 -13.73
CA LYS A 145 -4.70 17.07 -13.20
C LYS A 145 -4.79 17.15 -11.67
N LEU A 146 -5.90 16.70 -11.07
CA LEU A 146 -6.04 16.64 -9.61
C LEU A 146 -4.98 15.72 -8.98
N ARG A 147 -4.75 14.59 -9.65
CA ARG A 147 -3.71 13.58 -9.37
C ARG A 147 -2.31 14.20 -9.43
N GLN A 148 -1.98 14.95 -10.48
CA GLN A 148 -0.70 15.67 -10.57
C GLN A 148 -0.54 16.71 -9.46
N PHE A 149 -1.57 17.53 -9.20
CA PHE A 149 -1.52 18.58 -8.18
C PHE A 149 -1.20 18.02 -6.79
N PHE A 150 -1.88 16.94 -6.38
CA PHE A 150 -1.64 16.30 -5.09
C PHE A 150 -0.25 15.68 -4.98
N LEU A 151 0.24 15.07 -6.08
CA LEU A 151 1.57 14.45 -6.11
C LEU A 151 2.70 15.49 -6.18
N SER A 152 2.43 16.69 -6.73
CA SER A 152 3.41 17.79 -6.79
C SER A 152 3.43 18.66 -5.54
N SER A 153 2.34 18.69 -4.76
CA SER A 153 2.21 19.55 -3.58
C SER A 153 2.81 18.94 -2.30
N HIS A 154 3.03 17.64 -2.29
CA HIS A 154 3.74 16.93 -1.23
C HIS A 154 5.15 16.63 -1.74
N SER A 155 6.15 16.64 -0.87
CA SER A 155 7.58 16.39 -1.14
C SER A 155 7.89 14.95 -1.62
N LEU A 156 7.07 14.43 -2.53
CA LEU A 156 7.21 13.18 -3.23
C LEU A 156 8.26 13.38 -4.32
N GLN A 157 9.50 13.03 -3.99
CA GLN A 157 10.56 12.97 -4.98
C GLN A 157 10.23 11.85 -5.98
N ARG A 158 9.85 12.23 -7.21
CA ARG A 158 9.69 11.28 -8.30
C ARG A 158 11.07 10.68 -8.59
N TYR A 159 11.26 9.42 -8.24
CA TYR A 159 12.36 8.66 -8.81
C TYR A 159 11.99 8.32 -10.25
N PRO A 160 12.81 8.69 -11.25
CA PRO A 160 12.58 8.23 -12.62
C PRO A 160 12.56 6.71 -12.59
N SER A 161 11.54 6.12 -13.21
CA SER A 161 11.52 4.69 -13.48
C SER A 161 12.82 4.33 -14.19
N LEU A 162 13.67 3.52 -13.55
CA LEU A 162 14.81 2.92 -14.24
C LEU A 162 14.27 2.24 -15.50
N PRO A 163 14.94 2.38 -16.66
CA PRO A 163 14.54 1.64 -17.85
C PRO A 163 14.56 0.15 -17.50
N PHE A 164 13.38 -0.45 -17.46
CA PHE A 164 13.21 -1.88 -17.29
C PHE A 164 13.78 -2.55 -18.54
N TYR A 165 15.00 -3.09 -18.44
CA TYR A 165 15.52 -4.09 -19.36
C TYR A 165 15.19 -5.46 -18.77
N TRP A 166 14.13 -6.09 -19.28
CA TRP A 166 13.95 -7.54 -19.35
C TRP A 166 13.23 -7.84 -20.65
#